data_AF-A0A7J6WZS3-F1
#
_entry.id   AF-A0A7J6WZS3-F1
#
_cell.length_a   1.000
_cell.length_b   1.000
_cell.length_c   1.000
_cell.angle_alpha   90.00
_cell.angle_beta   90.00
_cell.angle_gamma   90.00
#
_symmetry.space_group_name_H-M   'P 1'
#
loop_
_entity.id
_entity.type
_entity.pdbx_description
1 polymer ?
#
loop_
_entity_poly.entity_id
_entity_poly.type
_entity_poly.pdbx_seq_one_letter_code
_entity_poly.pdbx_strand_id
1 'polypeptide(L)'
;MVLLLLLQLVISKSNGFTLKLIHRDSIESPLYPGNLTLEERATRLLHIQTDARIKYYAKKIAIAASAKLQNMRPGNKHLAILARIDLHLRLIMVPLIIFGCGTNQEMRFETTPNKINGILGMGSGPHSLISQLGYRAQKRFSYCIPSRQNDNDNIYLRFGQEAAFRHGQQVHHLHFPPGYFDIRHDGSGGCVIDSGSPLTSLPQGAYIWLKNVVTQYFAQMQLPTKQKPHFDLCFPVPGPHQPFPLITFHFANADLQVGTTAFVGMDDAICLAFRSSGELGGISAIIGGLVQSYYRFVFNLATSTVSFAIEDCRRTS
;
A
#
# COMPACT_ATOMS: atom_id res chain seq x y z
N MET A 1 -11.61 -3.23 59.78
CA MET A 1 -10.95 -2.47 58.70
C MET A 1 -11.18 -3.23 57.42
N VAL A 2 -12.08 -2.70 56.57
CA VAL A 2 -12.74 -3.44 55.49
C VAL A 2 -11.76 -3.69 54.35
N LEU A 3 -11.61 -4.98 54.04
CA LEU A 3 -11.04 -5.53 52.81
C LEU A 3 -11.92 -5.07 51.63
N LEU A 4 -11.72 -3.84 51.17
CA LEU A 4 -12.44 -3.26 50.04
C LEU A 4 -11.74 -3.63 48.74
N LEU A 5 -12.20 -4.78 48.21
CA LEU A 5 -12.36 -5.10 46.79
C LEU A 5 -11.41 -4.42 45.80
N LEU A 6 -10.43 -5.20 45.31
CA LEU A 6 -10.39 -5.66 43.92
C LEU A 6 -11.16 -4.80 42.87
N LEU A 7 -10.80 -3.52 42.77
CA LEU A 7 -10.69 -2.86 41.48
C LEU A 7 -9.19 -2.66 41.23
N GLN A 8 -8.49 -3.81 41.09
CA GLN A 8 -7.63 -3.86 39.92
C GLN A 8 -8.58 -3.56 38.76
N LEU A 9 -8.56 -2.30 38.33
CA LEU A 9 -8.60 -1.97 36.94
C LEU A 9 -7.59 -2.93 36.28
N VAL A 10 -8.04 -4.15 35.99
CA VAL A 10 -7.65 -4.89 34.82
C VAL A 10 -8.18 -4.02 33.68
N ILE A 11 -7.57 -2.84 33.50
CA ILE A 11 -7.36 -2.35 32.17
C ILE A 11 -6.47 -3.46 31.63
N SER A 12 -7.10 -4.43 30.98
CA SER A 12 -6.43 -5.13 29.90
C SER A 12 -6.02 -4.02 28.95
N LYS A 13 -4.89 -3.36 29.23
CA LYS A 13 -4.19 -2.49 28.30
C LYS A 13 -3.61 -3.46 27.32
N SER A 14 -4.45 -4.00 26.43
CA SER A 14 -3.91 -4.64 25.24
C SER A 14 -3.04 -3.55 24.62
N ASN A 15 -1.73 -3.75 24.60
CA ASN A 15 -0.80 -2.80 24.00
C ASN A 15 -0.88 -2.94 22.47
N GLY A 16 -2.08 -3.11 21.93
CA GLY A 16 -2.41 -3.50 20.58
C GLY A 16 -3.91 -3.72 20.40
N PHE A 17 -4.36 -3.60 19.15
CA PHE A 17 -5.74 -3.78 18.74
C PHE A 17 -5.80 -4.01 17.22
N THR A 18 -6.93 -4.53 16.73
CA THR A 18 -7.16 -4.80 15.31
C THR A 18 -8.35 -4.01 14.78
N LEU A 19 -8.19 -3.42 13.59
CA LEU A 19 -9.26 -2.83 12.81
C LEU A 19 -9.56 -3.73 11.62
N LYS A 20 -10.84 -4.09 11.44
CA LYS A 20 -11.34 -4.66 10.18
C LYS A 20 -11.45 -3.52 9.16
N LEU A 21 -10.77 -3.65 8.03
CA LEU A 21 -10.90 -2.78 6.88
C LEU A 21 -11.85 -3.42 5.87
N ILE A 22 -12.81 -2.63 5.38
CA ILE A 22 -13.70 -3.04 4.29
C ILE A 22 -13.08 -2.51 2.99
N HIS A 23 -12.70 -3.42 2.09
CA HIS A 23 -12.17 -3.01 0.80
C HIS A 23 -13.25 -2.27 -0.01
N ARG A 24 -12.86 -1.25 -0.78
CA ARG A 24 -13.81 -0.44 -1.58
C ARG A 24 -14.63 -1.23 -2.59
N ASP A 25 -14.07 -2.35 -3.07
CA ASP A 25 -14.71 -3.23 -4.04
C ASP A 25 -15.43 -4.42 -3.34
N SER A 26 -15.53 -4.43 -2.01
CA SER A 26 -16.30 -5.42 -1.26
C SER A 26 -17.79 -5.10 -1.26
N ILE A 27 -18.65 -6.13 -1.26
CA ILE A 27 -20.11 -5.97 -1.18
C ILE A 27 -20.58 -5.29 0.11
N GLU A 28 -19.79 -5.37 1.19
CA GLU A 28 -20.06 -4.64 2.44
C GLU A 28 -19.76 -3.13 2.33
N SER A 29 -19.10 -2.70 1.25
CA SER A 29 -18.70 -1.30 1.08
C SER A 29 -19.84 -0.43 0.55
N PRO A 30 -20.05 0.79 1.08
CA PRO A 30 -20.93 1.78 0.44
C PRO A 30 -20.39 2.27 -0.92
N LEU A 31 -19.14 1.90 -1.25
CA LEU A 31 -18.48 2.16 -2.52
C LEU A 31 -18.51 0.95 -3.46
N TYR A 32 -19.22 -0.12 -3.08
CA TYR A 32 -19.28 -1.34 -3.88
C TYR A 32 -19.74 -1.01 -5.30
N PRO A 33 -18.92 -1.32 -6.32
CA PRO A 33 -19.24 -0.91 -7.68
C PRO A 33 -20.26 -1.83 -8.37
N GLY A 34 -20.78 -2.85 -7.69
CA GLY A 34 -21.62 -3.89 -8.28
C GLY A 34 -20.81 -5.01 -8.93
N ASN A 35 -21.50 -5.87 -9.68
CA ASN A 35 -20.88 -6.98 -10.40
C ASN A 35 -20.20 -6.46 -11.67
N LEU A 36 -18.91 -6.15 -11.52
CA LEU A 36 -18.07 -5.68 -12.62
C LEU A 36 -17.52 -6.84 -13.46
N THR A 37 -17.45 -6.61 -14.77
CA THR A 37 -16.68 -7.42 -15.71
C THR A 37 -15.18 -7.37 -15.39
N LEU A 38 -14.39 -8.30 -15.94
CA LEU A 38 -12.93 -8.29 -15.76
C LEU A 38 -12.28 -7.02 -16.32
N GLU A 39 -12.79 -6.50 -17.43
CA GLU A 39 -12.31 -5.25 -18.04
C GLU A 39 -12.59 -4.04 -17.15
N GLU A 40 -13.78 -3.95 -16.56
CA GLU A 40 -14.12 -2.89 -15.62
C GLU A 40 -13.28 -2.98 -14.33
N ARG A 41 -13.04 -4.20 -13.84
CA ARG A 41 -12.13 -4.44 -12.70
C ARG A 41 -10.71 -3.97 -13.03
N ALA A 42 -10.19 -4.31 -14.21
CA ALA A 42 -8.88 -3.87 -14.69
C ALA A 42 -8.80 -2.34 -14.80
N THR A 43 -9.79 -1.70 -15.42
CA THR A 43 -9.91 -0.24 -15.55
C THR A 43 -9.81 0.44 -14.18
N ARG A 44 -10.55 -0.07 -13.19
CA ARG A 44 -10.53 0.48 -11.83
C ARG A 44 -9.16 0.33 -11.19
N LEU A 45 -8.59 -0.86 -11.27
CA LEU A 45 -7.32 -1.21 -10.66
C LEU A 45 -6.17 -0.34 -11.25
N LEU A 46 -6.23 -0.06 -12.56
CA LEU A 46 -5.22 0.66 -13.31
C LEU A 46 -5.40 2.17 -13.28
N HIS A 47 -6.50 2.68 -13.83
CA HIS A 47 -6.69 4.11 -14.06
C HIS A 47 -7.23 4.83 -12.83
N ILE A 48 -8.20 4.24 -12.13
CA ILE A 48 -8.83 4.88 -10.97
C ILE A 48 -7.92 4.75 -9.75
N GLN A 49 -7.22 3.62 -9.60
CA GLN A 49 -6.41 3.36 -8.43
C GLN A 49 -4.93 3.69 -8.66
N THR A 50 -4.24 2.95 -9.51
CA THR A 50 -2.78 3.09 -9.63
C THR A 50 -2.37 4.45 -10.24
N ASP A 51 -3.03 4.94 -11.30
CA ASP A 51 -2.63 6.22 -11.95
C ASP A 51 -2.90 7.44 -11.06
N ALA A 52 -3.98 7.39 -10.28
CA ALA A 52 -4.28 8.44 -9.29
C ALA A 52 -3.16 8.56 -8.25
N ARG A 53 -2.56 7.43 -7.83
CA ARG A 53 -1.48 7.39 -6.82
C ARG A 53 -0.17 7.87 -7.43
N ILE A 54 0.14 7.45 -8.65
CA ILE A 54 1.27 7.97 -9.43
C ILE A 54 1.19 9.51 -9.54
N LYS A 55 0.02 10.06 -9.92
CA LYS A 55 -0.22 11.52 -9.99
C LYS A 55 -0.12 12.21 -8.63
N TYR A 56 -0.56 11.55 -7.55
CA TYR A 56 -0.40 12.09 -6.19
C TYR A 56 1.07 12.30 -5.83
N TYR A 57 1.89 11.26 -5.99
CA TYR A 57 3.31 11.33 -5.67
C TYR A 57 4.05 12.31 -6.59
N ALA A 58 3.70 12.33 -7.88
CA ALA A 58 4.19 13.33 -8.84
C ALA A 58 4.01 14.76 -8.32
N LYS A 59 2.78 15.10 -7.92
CA LYS A 59 2.44 16.44 -7.43
C LYS A 59 3.16 16.75 -6.13
N LYS A 60 3.27 15.77 -5.21
CA LYS A 60 4.00 15.94 -3.95
C LYS A 60 5.48 16.25 -4.19
N ILE A 61 6.11 15.57 -5.14
CA ILE A 61 7.52 15.80 -5.49
C ILE A 61 7.71 17.13 -6.18
N ALA A 62 6.84 17.48 -7.13
CA ALA A 62 6.89 18.79 -7.78
C ALA A 62 6.77 19.94 -6.76
N ILE A 63 5.89 19.82 -5.76
CA ILE A 63 5.76 20.80 -4.66
C ILE A 63 7.05 20.87 -3.83
N ALA A 64 7.64 19.73 -3.46
CA ALA A 64 8.89 19.69 -2.70
C ALA A 64 10.06 20.35 -3.47
N ALA A 65 10.14 20.12 -4.79
CA ALA A 65 11.12 20.78 -5.66
C ALA A 65 10.85 22.29 -5.80
N SER A 66 9.58 22.69 -5.92
CA SER A 66 9.17 24.09 -6.16
C SER A 66 9.32 24.98 -4.93
N ALA A 67 9.05 24.44 -3.72
CA ALA A 67 9.28 25.12 -2.45
C ALA A 67 10.76 25.53 -2.24
N LYS A 68 11.66 25.00 -3.07
CA LYS A 68 13.11 25.24 -3.01
C LYS A 68 13.59 26.34 -3.97
N LEU A 69 12.78 26.75 -4.95
CA LEU A 69 13.16 27.70 -6.00
C LEU A 69 12.65 29.14 -5.79
N GLN A 70 11.84 29.40 -4.77
CA GLN A 70 11.32 30.74 -4.50
C GLN A 70 11.31 31.08 -3.00
N ASN A 71 11.95 32.19 -2.63
CA ASN A 71 11.56 32.97 -1.45
C ASN A 71 10.04 33.21 -1.56
N MET A 72 9.28 32.58 -0.66
CA MET A 72 7.82 32.49 -0.71
C MET A 72 7.14 33.81 -1.09
N ARG A 73 6.63 33.90 -2.33
CA ARG A 73 5.55 34.84 -2.64
C ARG A 73 4.23 34.23 -2.15
N PRO A 74 3.49 34.91 -1.26
CA PRO A 74 2.24 34.41 -0.73
C PRO A 74 1.14 34.59 -1.78
N GLY A 75 0.89 33.56 -2.59
CA GLY A 75 -0.13 33.63 -3.65
C GLY A 75 -0.98 32.37 -3.80
N ASN A 76 -0.37 31.19 -3.87
CA ASN A 76 -1.11 29.96 -4.15
C ASN A 76 -0.92 28.93 -3.03
N LYS A 77 -1.51 29.19 -1.87
CA LYS A 77 -1.66 28.16 -0.84
C LYS A 77 -2.86 27.30 -1.22
N HIS A 78 -2.64 26.03 -1.53
CA HIS A 78 -3.68 25.02 -1.28
C HIS A 78 -4.04 25.14 0.21
N LEU A 79 -5.19 25.74 0.53
CA LEU A 79 -5.64 25.88 1.91
C LEU A 79 -5.95 24.48 2.47
N ALA A 80 -5.09 23.99 3.34
CA ALA A 80 -5.37 22.86 4.21
C ALA A 80 -5.38 23.38 5.64
N ILE A 81 -6.45 23.07 6.37
CA ILE A 81 -6.61 23.45 7.78
C ILE A 81 -6.29 22.21 8.62
N LEU A 82 -5.44 22.34 9.63
CA LEU A 82 -5.28 21.29 10.64
C LEU A 82 -6.48 21.34 11.59
N ALA A 83 -7.17 20.22 11.70
CA ALA A 83 -8.29 20.04 12.61
C ALA A 83 -7.96 18.97 13.65
N ARG A 84 -8.70 18.96 14.76
CA ARG A 84 -8.61 17.93 15.80
C ARG A 84 -9.94 17.18 15.90
N ILE A 85 -9.88 15.87 16.09
CA ILE A 85 -11.06 15.02 16.32
C ILE A 85 -10.74 13.93 17.33
N ASP A 86 -11.75 13.47 18.07
CA ASP A 86 -11.66 12.28 18.89
C ASP A 86 -11.95 11.05 18.03
N LEU A 87 -10.92 10.26 17.75
CA LEU A 87 -11.04 9.07 16.93
C LEU A 87 -11.52 7.89 17.78
N HIS A 88 -12.73 7.41 17.48
CA HIS A 88 -13.33 6.26 18.15
C HIS A 88 -13.13 4.99 17.31
N LEU A 89 -12.29 4.09 17.79
CA LEU A 89 -11.95 2.80 17.19
C LEU A 89 -12.58 1.67 18.01
N ARG A 90 -13.87 1.38 17.79
CA ARG A 90 -14.72 0.35 18.44
C ARG A 90 -14.64 0.25 19.98
N LEU A 91 -13.48 -0.06 20.54
CA LEU A 91 -13.19 -0.18 21.97
C LEU A 91 -12.19 0.87 22.49
N ILE A 92 -11.59 1.69 21.60
CA ILE A 92 -10.53 2.65 21.95
C ILE A 92 -10.90 4.03 21.45
N MET A 93 -10.99 4.99 22.36
CA MET A 93 -11.07 6.41 22.02
C MET A 93 -9.68 7.04 22.11
N VAL A 94 -9.29 7.73 21.04
CA VAL A 94 -8.02 8.46 20.94
C VAL A 94 -8.35 9.94 20.77
N PRO A 95 -8.23 10.74 21.84
CA PRO A 95 -8.67 12.12 21.79
C PRO A 95 -7.67 12.99 21.02
N LEU A 96 -8.16 14.09 20.47
CA LEU A 96 -7.35 15.16 19.88
C LEU A 96 -6.42 14.73 18.73
N ILE A 97 -6.82 13.74 17.93
CA ILE A 97 -6.13 13.37 16.69
C ILE A 97 -6.12 14.58 15.75
N ILE A 98 -4.93 15.04 15.40
CA ILE A 98 -4.68 16.08 14.41
C ILE A 98 -4.76 15.44 13.03
N PHE A 99 -5.59 15.99 12.15
CA PHE A 99 -5.70 15.59 10.75
C PHE A 99 -5.84 16.82 9.84
N GLY A 100 -5.55 16.65 8.55
CA GLY A 100 -5.66 17.72 7.56
C GLY A 100 -7.03 17.72 6.88
N CYS A 101 -7.72 18.85 6.91
CA CYS A 101 -8.90 19.13 6.10
C CYS A 101 -8.48 19.87 4.83
N GLY A 102 -8.70 19.27 3.65
CA GLY A 102 -8.47 19.96 2.37
C GLY A 102 -9.77 20.51 1.81
N THR A 103 -9.76 21.79 1.42
CA THR A 103 -10.95 22.52 0.94
C THR A 103 -11.10 22.52 -0.58
N ASN A 104 -10.07 22.11 -1.32
CA ASN A 104 -10.10 21.96 -2.78
C ASN A 104 -9.27 20.74 -3.21
N GLN A 105 -9.94 19.60 -3.35
CA GLN A 105 -9.30 18.33 -3.69
C GLN A 105 -9.23 18.18 -5.22
N GLU A 106 -8.12 18.59 -5.82
CA GLU A 106 -7.84 18.31 -7.24
C GLU A 106 -7.62 16.81 -7.50
N MET A 107 -7.26 16.06 -6.46
CA MET A 107 -7.04 14.63 -6.57
C MET A 107 -8.33 13.84 -6.41
N ARG A 108 -8.54 12.92 -7.35
CA ARG A 108 -9.66 11.99 -7.35
C ARG A 108 -9.14 10.59 -7.08
N PHE A 109 -9.67 9.95 -6.04
CA PHE A 109 -9.35 8.56 -5.69
C PHE A 109 -10.41 7.57 -6.20
N GLU A 110 -11.48 8.07 -6.83
CA GLU A 110 -12.62 7.32 -7.36
C GLU A 110 -13.27 8.01 -8.58
N THR A 111 -14.24 7.34 -9.20
CA THR A 111 -15.18 7.86 -10.21
C THR A 111 -16.06 8.98 -9.66
N THR A 112 -16.83 9.64 -10.52
CA THR A 112 -17.77 10.69 -10.13
C THR A 112 -19.11 10.11 -9.62
N PRO A 113 -19.62 10.56 -8.47
CA PRO A 113 -19.01 11.50 -7.52
C PRO A 113 -17.87 10.85 -6.72
N ASN A 114 -16.80 11.60 -6.40
CA ASN A 114 -15.68 11.10 -5.60
C ASN A 114 -16.13 10.91 -4.14
N LYS A 115 -16.44 9.67 -3.75
CA LYS A 115 -16.94 9.35 -2.41
C LYS A 115 -15.82 9.10 -1.39
N ILE A 116 -14.55 9.10 -1.82
CA ILE A 116 -13.41 8.96 -0.91
C ILE A 116 -13.03 10.35 -0.37
N ASN A 117 -13.25 10.54 0.94
CA ASN A 117 -13.09 11.84 1.60
C ASN A 117 -11.69 12.09 2.20
N GLY A 118 -10.75 11.15 2.11
CA GLY A 118 -9.40 11.36 2.64
C GLY A 118 -8.47 10.15 2.54
N ILE A 119 -7.24 10.33 3.05
CA ILE A 119 -6.20 9.31 3.16
C ILE A 119 -5.83 9.15 4.64
N LEU A 120 -5.69 7.91 5.09
CA LEU A 120 -5.14 7.61 6.41
C LEU A 120 -3.60 7.51 6.34
N GLY A 121 -2.91 8.54 6.84
CA GLY A 121 -1.44 8.59 6.82
C GLY A 121 -0.79 7.73 7.91
N MET A 122 0.04 6.76 7.51
CA MET A 122 0.72 5.80 8.40
C MET A 122 2.25 5.92 8.41
N GLY A 123 2.80 6.99 7.83
CA GLY A 123 4.25 7.22 7.75
C GLY A 123 4.89 7.62 9.09
N SER A 124 6.20 7.89 9.07
CA SER A 124 6.99 8.25 10.26
C SER A 124 6.80 9.70 10.75
N GLY A 125 6.04 10.53 10.03
CA GLY A 125 5.81 11.92 10.40
C GLY A 125 5.08 12.09 11.73
N PRO A 126 5.24 13.24 12.42
CA PRO A 126 4.68 13.47 13.76
C PRO A 126 3.13 13.49 13.79
N HIS A 127 2.50 13.80 12.66
CA HIS A 127 1.04 13.83 12.52
C HIS A 127 0.45 12.58 11.85
N SER A 128 1.24 11.53 11.62
CA SER A 128 0.67 10.25 11.16
C SER A 128 -0.19 9.62 12.26
N LEU A 129 -1.16 8.80 11.89
CA LEU A 129 -2.01 8.12 12.87
C LEU A 129 -1.15 7.29 13.83
N ILE A 130 -0.19 6.53 13.30
CA ILE A 130 0.66 5.66 14.11
C ILE A 130 1.51 6.43 15.13
N SER A 131 2.00 7.63 14.80
CA SER A 131 2.71 8.51 15.73
C SER A 131 1.78 9.04 16.82
N GLN A 132 0.54 9.39 16.47
CA GLN A 132 -0.45 9.95 17.39
C GLN A 132 -1.10 8.90 18.31
N LEU A 133 -1.17 7.62 17.89
CA LEU A 133 -1.63 6.51 18.74
C LEU A 133 -0.69 6.27 19.94
N GLY A 134 0.57 6.70 19.84
CA GLY A 134 1.53 6.66 20.94
C GLY A 134 1.73 5.25 21.51
N TYR A 135 1.67 5.12 22.84
CA TYR A 135 1.89 3.86 23.55
C TYR A 135 0.86 2.77 23.20
N ARG A 136 -0.36 3.16 22.79
CA ARG A 136 -1.45 2.20 22.49
C ARG A 136 -1.13 1.29 21.31
N ALA A 137 -0.36 1.81 20.35
CA ALA A 137 0.11 1.07 19.18
C ALA A 137 1.60 0.74 19.23
N GLN A 138 2.33 1.19 20.25
CA GLN A 138 3.80 1.04 20.37
C GLN A 138 4.57 1.47 19.10
N LYS A 139 4.03 2.45 18.35
CA LYS A 139 4.54 2.86 17.03
C LYS A 139 4.70 1.70 16.04
N ARG A 140 3.92 0.62 16.20
CA ARG A 140 3.97 -0.58 15.37
C ARG A 140 2.60 -0.91 14.80
N PHE A 141 2.57 -1.23 13.51
CA PHE A 141 1.36 -1.74 12.86
C PHE A 141 1.71 -2.80 11.82
N SER A 142 0.72 -3.61 11.46
CA SER A 142 0.86 -4.63 10.42
C SER A 142 -0.40 -4.80 9.61
N TYR A 143 -0.25 -5.29 8.39
CA TYR A 143 -1.37 -5.73 7.55
C TYR A 143 -0.97 -6.98 6.76
N CYS A 144 -1.96 -7.70 6.28
CA CYS A 144 -1.83 -8.80 5.33
C CYS A 144 -2.92 -8.62 4.28
N ILE A 145 -2.52 -8.48 3.00
CA ILE A 145 -3.47 -8.24 1.91
C ILE A 145 -3.83 -9.61 1.29
N PRO A 146 -5.11 -10.00 1.31
CA PRO A 146 -5.55 -11.20 0.61
C PRO A 146 -5.41 -10.99 -0.90
N SER A 147 -5.27 -12.10 -1.64
CA SER A 147 -5.29 -12.03 -3.10
C SER A 147 -6.60 -11.40 -3.56
N ARG A 148 -6.52 -10.34 -4.39
CA ARG A 148 -7.68 -9.57 -4.90
C ARG A 148 -8.65 -10.36 -5.81
N GLN A 149 -8.64 -11.68 -5.74
CA GLN A 149 -9.53 -12.56 -6.49
C GLN A 149 -10.89 -12.74 -5.80
N ASN A 150 -10.98 -12.50 -4.48
CA ASN A 150 -12.21 -12.68 -3.71
C ASN A 150 -12.65 -11.36 -3.06
N ASP A 151 -13.82 -10.86 -3.46
CA ASP A 151 -14.33 -9.55 -3.02
C ASP A 151 -14.83 -9.54 -1.55
N ASN A 152 -14.90 -10.72 -0.92
CA ASN A 152 -15.37 -10.92 0.44
C ASN A 152 -14.24 -11.13 1.46
N ASP A 153 -12.97 -11.11 1.03
CA ASP A 153 -11.87 -11.32 1.96
C ASP A 153 -11.69 -10.11 2.89
N ASN A 154 -11.70 -10.36 4.19
CA ASN A 154 -11.50 -9.32 5.19
C ASN A 154 -10.03 -8.90 5.23
N ILE A 155 -9.78 -7.59 5.28
CA ILE A 155 -8.45 -7.04 5.49
C ILE A 155 -8.36 -6.55 6.93
N TYR A 156 -7.26 -6.84 7.61
CA TYR A 156 -7.06 -6.42 9.00
C TYR A 156 -5.82 -5.52 9.11
N LEU A 157 -6.01 -4.38 9.77
CA LEU A 157 -4.93 -3.50 10.20
C LEU A 157 -4.74 -3.66 11.70
N ARG A 158 -3.58 -4.18 12.09
CA ARG A 158 -3.27 -4.52 13.48
C ARG A 158 -2.26 -3.55 14.04
N PHE A 159 -2.33 -3.27 15.33
CA PHE A 159 -1.49 -2.32 16.02
C PHE A 159 -0.82 -2.95 17.24
N GLY A 160 0.36 -2.45 17.60
CA GLY A 160 1.02 -2.82 18.84
C GLY A 160 1.36 -4.30 18.94
N GLN A 161 0.95 -4.99 20.02
CA GLN A 161 1.20 -6.43 20.20
C GLN A 161 0.51 -7.29 19.15
N GLU A 162 -0.70 -6.92 18.73
CA GLU A 162 -1.42 -7.67 17.69
C GLU A 162 -0.78 -7.53 16.31
N ALA A 163 0.10 -6.55 16.12
CA ALA A 163 0.87 -6.38 14.89
C ALA A 163 2.11 -7.28 14.80
N ALA A 164 2.47 -8.00 15.88
CA ALA A 164 3.64 -8.86 15.88
C ALA A 164 3.43 -10.12 15.01
N PHE A 165 4.52 -10.67 14.47
CA PHE A 165 4.50 -11.98 13.85
C PHE A 165 4.20 -13.07 14.88
N ARG A 166 3.69 -14.19 14.38
CA ARG A 166 3.51 -15.40 15.19
C ARG A 166 4.85 -16.07 15.45
N HIS A 167 4.95 -16.79 16.56
CA HIS A 167 6.11 -17.63 16.83
C HIS A 167 6.31 -18.67 15.72
N GLY A 168 7.56 -18.84 15.28
CA GLY A 168 7.95 -19.84 14.27
C GLY A 168 7.81 -19.38 12.82
N GLN A 169 7.37 -18.15 12.55
CA GLN A 169 7.35 -17.61 11.19
C GLN A 169 8.76 -17.20 10.75
N GLN A 170 9.17 -17.57 9.53
CA GLN A 170 10.42 -17.06 8.95
C GLN A 170 10.22 -15.60 8.57
N VAL A 171 10.78 -14.70 9.40
CA VAL A 171 10.65 -13.25 9.23
C VAL A 171 11.88 -12.71 8.53
N HIS A 172 11.65 -11.93 7.49
CA HIS A 172 12.69 -11.19 6.80
C HIS A 172 12.65 -9.74 7.25
N HIS A 173 13.77 -9.26 7.79
CA HIS A 173 13.89 -7.90 8.30
C HIS A 173 14.58 -6.99 7.27
N LEU A 174 13.87 -5.94 6.90
CA LEU A 174 14.39 -4.89 6.07
C LEU A 174 15.01 -3.81 6.95
N HIS A 175 16.33 -3.87 7.06
CA HIS A 175 17.13 -2.83 7.69
C HIS A 175 17.54 -1.82 6.63
N PHE A 176 16.98 -0.63 6.72
CA PHE A 176 17.33 0.46 5.82
C PHE A 176 18.23 1.45 6.56
N PRO A 177 19.41 1.79 6.00
CA PRO A 177 20.20 2.90 6.51
C PRO A 177 19.35 4.18 6.54
N PRO A 178 19.52 5.06 7.54
CA PRO A 178 18.88 6.37 7.54
C PRO A 178 19.14 7.09 6.21
N GLY A 179 18.10 7.64 5.59
CA GLY A 179 18.20 8.36 4.33
C GLY A 179 18.05 7.53 3.05
N TYR A 180 18.04 6.20 3.11
CA TYR A 180 18.01 5.34 1.92
C TYR A 180 16.73 5.49 1.08
N PHE A 181 15.62 5.85 1.73
CA PHE A 181 14.35 6.16 1.09
C PHE A 181 13.98 7.63 1.15
N ASP A 182 14.92 8.48 1.55
CA ASP A 182 14.65 9.90 1.48
C ASP A 182 14.43 10.26 0.03
N ILE A 183 13.37 11.04 -0.18
CA ILE A 183 13.27 11.84 -1.37
C ILE A 183 14.47 12.79 -1.30
N ARG A 184 15.41 12.57 -2.20
CA ARG A 184 16.60 13.40 -2.36
C ARG A 184 16.19 14.84 -2.57
N HIS A 185 17.16 15.70 -2.34
CA HIS A 185 17.02 17.15 -2.42
C HIS A 185 16.51 17.70 -3.76
N ASP A 186 16.61 16.93 -4.84
CA ASP A 186 16.13 17.24 -6.19
C ASP A 186 14.74 16.66 -6.51
N GLY A 187 14.10 16.00 -5.53
CA GLY A 187 12.81 15.32 -5.70
C GLY A 187 12.91 13.87 -6.19
N SER A 188 14.12 13.42 -6.56
CA SER A 188 14.37 12.03 -6.93
C SER A 188 14.54 11.15 -5.68
N GLY A 189 14.63 9.83 -5.80
CA GLY A 189 14.82 8.98 -4.62
C GLY A 189 13.51 8.43 -4.04
N GLY A 190 13.64 7.64 -2.98
CA GLY A 190 12.51 7.06 -2.25
C GLY A 190 11.81 5.86 -2.92
N CYS A 191 11.68 4.77 -2.16
CA CYS A 191 10.74 3.69 -2.47
C CYS A 191 9.53 3.84 -1.56
N VAL A 192 8.33 3.63 -2.10
CA VAL A 192 7.09 3.66 -1.34
C VAL A 192 6.46 2.28 -1.36
N ILE A 193 6.15 1.75 -0.18
CA ILE A 193 5.28 0.57 -0.04
C ILE A 193 3.85 1.09 0.09
N ASP A 194 3.06 0.97 -0.97
CA ASP A 194 1.71 1.55 -1.05
C ASP A 194 0.66 0.47 -1.31
N SER A 195 0.01 0.01 -0.24
CA SER A 195 -1.09 -0.95 -0.32
C SER A 195 -2.32 -0.39 -1.07
N GLY A 196 -2.44 0.93 -1.15
CA GLY A 196 -3.51 1.64 -1.86
C GLY A 196 -3.26 1.78 -3.36
N SER A 197 -2.05 1.48 -3.85
CA SER A 197 -1.71 1.35 -5.27
C SER A 197 -1.73 -0.12 -5.65
N PRO A 198 -2.70 -0.62 -6.44
CA PRO A 198 -2.74 -2.02 -6.80
C PRO A 198 -1.51 -2.55 -7.53
N LEU A 199 -1.06 -1.85 -8.58
CA LEU A 199 0.13 -2.22 -9.35
C LEU A 199 1.38 -1.61 -8.75
N THR A 200 2.49 -2.29 -9.03
CA THR A 200 3.83 -1.76 -8.79
C THR A 200 4.20 -0.77 -9.90
N SER A 201 4.71 0.39 -9.52
CA SER A 201 5.21 1.39 -10.48
C SER A 201 6.72 1.49 -10.35
N LEU A 202 7.43 1.35 -11.47
CA LEU A 202 8.89 1.40 -11.51
C LEU A 202 9.38 2.56 -12.37
N PRO A 203 10.59 3.09 -12.13
CA PRO A 203 11.24 4.01 -13.04
C PRO A 203 11.25 3.44 -14.46
N GLN A 204 11.08 4.30 -15.46
CA GLN A 204 10.85 3.89 -16.85
C GLN A 204 11.88 2.88 -17.36
N GLY A 205 13.17 3.13 -17.12
CA GLY A 205 14.24 2.20 -17.53
C GLY A 205 14.12 0.81 -16.89
N ALA A 206 13.84 0.75 -15.58
CA ALA A 206 13.65 -0.49 -14.85
C ALA A 206 12.39 -1.25 -15.34
N TYR A 207 11.31 -0.52 -15.61
CA TYR A 207 10.08 -1.11 -16.15
C TYR A 207 10.30 -1.70 -17.55
N ILE A 208 10.95 -0.97 -18.46
CA ILE A 208 11.26 -1.45 -19.82
C ILE A 208 12.12 -2.71 -19.75
N TRP A 209 13.14 -2.73 -18.89
CA TRP A 209 13.98 -3.89 -18.69
C TRP A 209 13.18 -5.11 -18.21
N LEU A 210 12.33 -4.92 -17.18
CA LEU A 210 11.47 -5.98 -16.66
C LEU A 210 10.54 -6.54 -17.74
N LYS A 211 9.87 -5.66 -18.51
CA LYS A 211 9.00 -6.06 -19.62
C LYS A 211 9.74 -6.95 -20.62
N ASN A 212 10.96 -6.57 -21.01
CA ASN A 212 11.75 -7.31 -21.99
C ASN A 212 12.12 -8.70 -21.47
N VAL A 213 12.60 -8.79 -20.22
CA VAL A 213 12.97 -10.09 -19.60
C VAL A 213 11.77 -11.01 -19.48
N VAL A 214 10.62 -10.50 -19.00
CA VAL A 214 9.39 -11.28 -18.90
C VAL A 214 8.90 -11.73 -20.30
N THR A 215 9.01 -10.88 -21.30
CA THR A 215 8.69 -11.23 -22.70
C THR A 215 9.57 -12.36 -23.22
N GLN A 216 10.88 -12.29 -22.98
CA GLN A 216 11.82 -13.34 -23.36
C GLN A 216 11.52 -14.66 -22.64
N TYR A 217 11.19 -14.61 -21.35
CA TYR A 217 10.82 -15.80 -20.57
C TYR A 217 9.62 -16.54 -21.18
N PHE A 218 8.52 -15.83 -21.49
CA PHE A 218 7.36 -16.46 -22.11
C PHE A 218 7.60 -16.87 -23.57
N ALA A 219 8.44 -16.15 -24.31
CA ALA A 219 8.83 -16.54 -25.66
C ALA A 219 9.56 -17.89 -25.70
N GLN A 220 10.38 -18.21 -24.70
CA GLN A 220 11.04 -19.53 -24.57
C GLN A 220 10.03 -20.68 -24.44
N MET A 221 8.84 -20.40 -23.92
CA MET A 221 7.73 -21.35 -23.81
C MET A 221 6.73 -21.26 -24.97
N GLN A 222 7.10 -20.56 -26.05
CA GLN A 222 6.26 -20.37 -27.24
C GLN A 222 4.92 -19.68 -26.92
N LEU A 223 4.90 -18.85 -25.87
CA LEU A 223 3.75 -18.04 -25.51
C LEU A 223 3.93 -16.61 -26.07
N PRO A 224 3.24 -16.24 -27.17
CA PRO A 224 3.37 -14.90 -27.74
C PRO A 224 2.71 -13.86 -26.83
N THR A 225 3.06 -12.59 -27.03
CA THR A 225 2.35 -11.49 -26.37
C THR A 225 0.92 -11.40 -26.86
N LYS A 226 0.01 -10.98 -25.99
CA LYS A 226 -1.41 -10.75 -26.27
C LYS A 226 -1.80 -9.34 -25.90
N GLN A 227 -2.65 -8.71 -26.71
CA GLN A 227 -3.16 -7.38 -26.42
C GLN A 227 -4.41 -7.48 -25.53
N LYS A 228 -4.43 -6.71 -24.45
CA LYS A 228 -5.60 -6.51 -23.60
C LYS A 228 -5.73 -5.02 -23.26
N PRO A 229 -6.94 -4.47 -23.15
CA PRO A 229 -7.14 -3.09 -22.73
C PRO A 229 -6.41 -2.78 -21.42
N HIS A 230 -5.86 -1.57 -21.32
CA HIS A 230 -5.25 -0.98 -20.13
C HIS A 230 -3.90 -1.58 -19.65
N PHE A 231 -3.44 -2.70 -20.19
CA PHE A 231 -2.16 -3.32 -19.82
C PHE A 231 -1.12 -3.23 -20.95
N ASP A 232 0.14 -2.95 -20.60
CA ASP A 232 1.19 -2.81 -21.62
C ASP A 232 1.86 -4.13 -22.01
N LEU A 233 1.59 -5.23 -21.28
CA LEU A 233 2.17 -6.55 -21.53
C LEU A 233 1.27 -7.66 -20.98
N CYS A 234 0.78 -8.53 -21.87
CA CYS A 234 0.05 -9.73 -21.51
C CYS A 234 0.47 -10.93 -22.36
N PHE A 235 0.09 -12.13 -21.90
CA PHE A 235 0.34 -13.41 -22.56
C PHE A 235 -0.89 -14.31 -22.44
N PRO A 236 -1.09 -15.31 -23.32
CA PRO A 236 -2.05 -16.38 -23.08
C PRO A 236 -1.81 -17.04 -21.72
N VAL A 237 -2.88 -17.57 -21.11
CA VAL A 237 -2.76 -18.25 -19.82
C VAL A 237 -1.86 -19.48 -19.96
N PRO A 238 -0.75 -19.57 -19.19
CA PRO A 238 0.12 -20.75 -19.23
C PRO A 238 -0.63 -22.01 -18.82
N GLY A 239 -0.22 -23.15 -19.37
CA GLY A 239 -0.77 -24.45 -18.98
C GLY A 239 -0.51 -24.77 -17.50
N PRO A 240 -1.28 -25.68 -16.89
CA PRO A 240 -1.27 -25.94 -15.43
C PRO A 240 0.06 -26.42 -14.86
N HIS A 241 0.96 -26.95 -15.70
CA HIS A 241 2.30 -27.41 -15.30
C HIS A 241 3.43 -26.56 -15.88
N GLN A 242 3.11 -25.48 -16.59
CA GLN A 242 4.14 -24.60 -17.12
C GLN A 242 4.75 -23.76 -15.99
N PRO A 243 6.09 -23.63 -15.95
CA PRO A 243 6.75 -22.86 -14.92
C PRO A 243 6.37 -21.38 -15.04
N PHE A 244 6.08 -20.76 -13.91
CA PHE A 244 5.69 -19.35 -13.84
C PHE A 244 6.89 -18.50 -13.38
N PRO A 245 7.12 -17.30 -13.96
CA PRO A 245 8.29 -16.51 -13.58
C PRO A 245 8.16 -16.01 -12.15
N LEU A 246 9.26 -16.07 -11.42
CA LEU A 246 9.39 -15.48 -10.08
C LEU A 246 10.16 -14.16 -10.19
N ILE A 247 9.54 -13.06 -9.78
CA ILE A 247 10.17 -11.74 -9.69
C ILE A 247 10.58 -11.51 -8.24
N THR A 248 11.87 -11.23 -8.02
CA THR A 248 12.39 -11.00 -6.67
C THR A 248 12.84 -9.56 -6.50
N PHE A 249 12.31 -8.88 -5.48
CA PHE A 249 12.86 -7.62 -5.03
C PHE A 249 13.95 -7.91 -4.00
N HIS A 250 15.20 -7.68 -4.41
CA HIS A 250 16.36 -7.82 -3.54
C HIS A 250 16.51 -6.55 -2.68
N PHE A 251 16.35 -6.71 -1.38
CA PHE A 251 16.69 -5.71 -0.38
C PHE A 251 17.97 -6.12 0.34
N ALA A 252 18.59 -5.18 1.07
CA ALA A 252 19.90 -5.36 1.68
C ALA A 252 20.07 -6.66 2.48
N ASN A 253 19.00 -7.15 3.14
CA ASN A 253 19.03 -8.36 3.97
C ASN A 253 17.80 -9.28 3.76
N ALA A 254 17.08 -9.12 2.65
CA ALA A 254 15.83 -9.83 2.44
C ALA A 254 15.42 -9.85 0.97
N ASP A 255 14.77 -10.94 0.58
CA ASP A 255 14.20 -11.10 -0.76
C ASP A 255 12.69 -11.17 -0.66
N LEU A 256 11.99 -10.23 -1.31
CA LEU A 256 10.55 -10.34 -1.50
C LEU A 256 10.29 -11.04 -2.83
N GLN A 257 9.89 -12.30 -2.74
CA GLN A 257 9.63 -13.15 -3.89
C GLN A 257 8.17 -13.06 -4.32
N VAL A 258 7.95 -12.76 -5.60
CA VAL A 258 6.64 -12.45 -6.17
C VAL A 258 6.40 -13.34 -7.38
N GLY A 259 5.47 -14.29 -7.23
CA GLY A 259 5.09 -15.23 -8.29
C GLY A 259 3.85 -14.74 -9.04
N THR A 260 2.75 -15.48 -8.92
CA THR A 260 1.49 -15.20 -9.64
C THR A 260 0.90 -13.82 -9.36
N THR A 261 1.15 -13.23 -8.19
CA THR A 261 0.68 -11.88 -7.85
C THR A 261 1.39 -10.75 -8.60
N ALA A 262 2.47 -11.06 -9.33
CA ALA A 262 3.05 -10.14 -10.29
C ALA A 262 2.17 -9.94 -11.54
N PHE A 263 1.09 -10.70 -11.68
CA PHE A 263 0.20 -10.70 -12.84
C PHE A 263 -1.27 -10.59 -12.43
N VAL A 264 -2.08 -10.05 -13.33
CA VAL A 264 -3.54 -9.99 -13.23
C VAL A 264 -4.13 -10.91 -14.30
N GLY A 265 -5.06 -11.77 -13.92
CA GLY A 265 -5.81 -12.61 -14.88
C GLY A 265 -6.86 -11.80 -15.63
N MET A 266 -6.93 -11.99 -16.95
CA MET A 266 -7.79 -11.29 -17.90
C MET A 266 -8.42 -12.30 -18.88
N ASP A 267 -9.47 -13.00 -18.44
CA ASP A 267 -10.16 -14.09 -19.15
C ASP A 267 -9.22 -15.17 -19.69
N ASP A 268 -8.73 -14.97 -20.91
CA ASP A 268 -7.86 -15.85 -21.70
C ASP A 268 -6.41 -15.32 -21.78
N ALA A 269 -6.02 -14.46 -20.83
CA ALA A 269 -4.69 -13.88 -20.71
C ALA A 269 -4.27 -13.65 -19.26
N ILE A 270 -2.96 -13.51 -19.05
CA ILE A 270 -2.35 -12.93 -17.86
C ILE A 270 -1.61 -11.66 -18.25
N CYS A 271 -1.73 -10.60 -17.44
CA CYS A 271 -1.13 -9.30 -17.72
C CYS A 271 -0.20 -8.87 -16.60
N LEU A 272 0.97 -8.32 -16.95
CA LEU A 272 1.98 -7.89 -15.98
C LEU A 272 1.42 -6.76 -15.11
N ALA A 273 1.44 -6.94 -13.79
CA ALA A 273 0.94 -6.00 -12.79
C ALA A 273 1.98 -4.92 -12.43
N PHE A 274 2.72 -4.44 -13.43
CA PHE A 274 3.76 -3.42 -13.29
C PHE A 274 3.55 -2.33 -14.34
N ARG A 275 3.93 -1.09 -14.01
CA ARG A 275 3.88 0.04 -14.94
C ARG A 275 5.07 0.97 -14.80
N SER A 276 5.28 1.79 -15.82
CA SER A 276 6.18 2.93 -15.72
C SER A 276 5.58 3.97 -14.79
N SER A 277 6.38 4.50 -13.87
CA SER A 277 6.05 5.74 -13.17
C SER A 277 6.22 6.97 -14.06
N GLY A 278 6.74 6.86 -15.28
CA GLY A 278 7.04 7.99 -16.18
C GLY A 278 8.21 8.86 -15.70
N GLU A 279 8.38 10.03 -16.32
CA GLU A 279 9.40 11.05 -15.97
C GLU A 279 9.01 11.89 -14.74
N LEU A 280 8.48 11.26 -13.69
CA LEU A 280 8.04 11.95 -12.48
C LEU A 280 9.18 12.41 -11.58
N GLY A 281 10.11 13.20 -12.12
CA GLY A 281 11.17 13.86 -11.35
C GLY A 281 12.01 12.92 -10.48
N GLY A 282 12.05 11.61 -10.80
CA GLY A 282 12.86 10.62 -10.10
C GLY A 282 12.21 9.86 -8.92
N ILE A 283 10.88 9.72 -8.81
CA ILE A 283 10.27 8.71 -7.90
C ILE A 283 10.98 7.36 -8.08
N SER A 284 11.47 6.71 -7.00
CA SER A 284 12.34 5.52 -7.17
C SER A 284 11.62 4.18 -7.32
N ALA A 285 10.43 3.97 -6.75
CA ALA A 285 9.54 2.84 -7.04
C ALA A 285 8.33 2.89 -6.09
N ILE A 286 7.17 2.44 -6.56
CA ILE A 286 6.00 2.17 -5.72
C ILE A 286 5.78 0.66 -5.72
N ILE A 287 6.01 0.00 -4.60
CA ILE A 287 5.68 -1.42 -4.40
C ILE A 287 4.17 -1.50 -4.14
N GLY A 288 3.41 -2.06 -5.07
CA GLY A 288 1.96 -2.09 -5.03
C GLY A 288 1.37 -3.21 -4.17
N GLY A 289 0.07 -3.11 -3.87
CA GLY A 289 -0.63 -4.06 -3.00
C GLY A 289 -0.72 -5.49 -3.54
N LEU A 290 -0.72 -5.70 -4.87
CA LEU A 290 -0.74 -7.06 -5.42
C LEU A 290 0.53 -7.83 -5.05
N VAL A 291 1.71 -7.23 -5.21
CA VAL A 291 2.98 -7.89 -4.88
C VAL A 291 3.22 -8.00 -3.38
N GLN A 292 2.48 -7.24 -2.56
CA GLN A 292 2.46 -7.36 -1.10
C GLN A 292 1.51 -8.47 -0.61
N SER A 293 0.67 -9.03 -1.48
CA SER A 293 -0.30 -10.08 -1.09
C SER A 293 0.43 -11.38 -0.73
N TYR A 294 -0.17 -12.19 0.15
CA TYR A 294 0.43 -13.39 0.78
C TYR A 294 1.60 -13.14 1.73
N TYR A 295 1.88 -11.87 2.04
CA TYR A 295 2.83 -11.50 3.06
C TYR A 295 2.14 -10.65 4.12
N ARG A 296 2.46 -10.93 5.39
CA ARG A 296 2.23 -9.96 6.45
C ARG A 296 3.39 -8.99 6.47
N PHE A 297 3.10 -7.70 6.29
CA PHE A 297 4.07 -6.63 6.49
C PHE A 297 3.89 -6.04 7.89
N VAL A 298 4.98 -5.88 8.62
CA VAL A 298 5.06 -5.24 9.94
C VAL A 298 5.95 -4.02 9.83
N PHE A 299 5.42 -2.87 10.21
CA PHE A 299 6.11 -1.59 10.25
C PHE A 299 6.34 -1.22 11.71
N ASN A 300 7.61 -1.14 12.12
CA ASN A 300 8.00 -0.72 13.46
C ASN A 300 8.76 0.60 13.39
N LEU A 301 8.09 1.70 13.71
CA LEU A 301 8.67 3.04 13.67
C LEU A 301 9.53 3.34 14.91
N ALA A 302 9.47 2.52 15.95
CA ALA A 302 10.37 2.67 17.10
C ALA A 302 11.80 2.23 16.75
N THR A 303 11.94 1.23 15.88
CA THR A 303 13.22 0.69 15.42
C THR A 303 13.55 1.05 13.97
N SER A 304 12.67 1.80 13.29
CA SER A 304 12.78 2.14 11.86
C SER A 304 12.95 0.91 10.95
N THR A 305 12.25 -0.19 11.28
CA THR A 305 12.33 -1.45 10.52
C THR A 305 11.00 -1.76 9.84
N VAL A 306 11.09 -2.24 8.60
CA VAL A 306 9.99 -2.97 7.95
C VAL A 306 10.34 -4.45 7.99
N SER A 307 9.37 -5.32 8.15
CA SER A 307 9.60 -6.76 8.15
C SER A 307 8.45 -7.44 7.47
N PHE A 308 8.72 -8.54 6.78
CA PHE A 308 7.69 -9.31 6.12
C PHE A 308 7.91 -10.80 6.27
N ALA A 309 6.82 -11.54 6.21
CA ALA A 309 6.84 -12.99 6.23
C ALA A 309 5.61 -13.54 5.50
N ILE A 310 5.76 -14.70 4.88
CA ILE A 310 4.67 -15.36 4.17
C ILE A 310 3.55 -15.67 5.17
N GLU A 311 2.31 -15.33 4.81
CA GLU A 311 1.12 -15.58 5.61
C GLU A 311 -0.10 -15.75 4.69
N ASP A 312 -0.95 -16.76 4.95
CA ASP A 312 -2.26 -16.84 4.29
C ASP A 312 -3.17 -15.78 4.90
N CYS A 313 -3.25 -14.62 4.24
CA CYS A 313 -3.99 -13.44 4.71
C CYS A 313 -5.50 -13.67 4.88
N ARG A 314 -6.05 -14.79 4.38
CA ARG A 314 -7.47 -15.14 4.57
C ARG A 314 -7.74 -15.74 5.94
N ARG A 315 -6.72 -16.27 6.63
CA ARG A 315 -6.90 -16.89 7.96
C ARG A 315 -6.95 -15.81 9.03
N THR A 316 -8.14 -15.59 9.58
CA THR A 316 -8.40 -14.73 10.75
C THR A 316 -7.83 -15.40 11.99
N SER A 317 -6.56 -15.19 12.23
CA SER A 317 -5.91 -15.76 13.40
C SER A 317 -5.19 -14.70 14.19
#